data_AF-A0A661D1P5-F1
#
_entry.id   AF-A0A661D1P5-F1
#
_cell.length_a   1.000
_cell.length_b   1.000
_cell.length_c   1.000
_cell.angle_alpha   90.00
_cell.angle_beta   90.00
_cell.angle_gamma   90.00
#
_symmetry.space_group_name_H-M   'P 1'
#
loop_
_entity.id
_entity.type
_entity.pdbx_description
1 polymer ?
#
loop_
_entity_poly.entity_id
_entity_poly.type
_entity_poly.pdbx_seq_one_letter_code
_entity_poly.pdbx_strand_id
1 'polypeptide(L)'
;MNKTETGQLFALIARANANLAQYGGVLTKDFLASCSRQTHYRHPWLYYINLHLQNLQIYNLWHEDRTAAGNSIENRVPFLDHRLVEYTMKIPPKHYETLFWDKAILRPAMMHQLPSELSQRPKCPFFYGEDVRYTRRMLFNLLTADDNALIREAFFEGGGLPFDKQAIEGLINDIPEDPEYSLLESLLPLVNMGLLAKMAQAPVEQSQHHADSIGLLPEITIDNWEEQADNLALQLAIRREKAELLDRAVALTPGTRLLKMDQIAEDSAYSYLSVDDKIEYELPEDEMQDWLAVLRRIDGKRSINEILSELDMPASKIRKHLEEALDYGIVSFY
;
A
#
# COMPACT_ATOMS: atom_id res chain seq x y z
N MET A 1 43.17 -20.20 10.70
CA MET A 1 41.94 -19.41 10.86
C MET A 1 41.37 -19.69 12.22
N ASN A 2 41.31 -18.67 13.08
CA ASN A 2 40.87 -18.79 14.46
C ASN A 2 39.35 -18.98 14.52
N LYS A 3 38.86 -19.78 15.48
CA LYS A 3 37.41 -20.05 15.72
C LYS A 3 36.56 -18.77 15.83
N THR A 4 37.18 -17.65 16.18
CA THR A 4 36.56 -16.32 16.31
C THR A 4 36.21 -15.67 14.96
N GLU A 5 37.04 -15.88 13.92
CA GLU A 5 36.80 -15.35 12.56
C GLU A 5 35.71 -16.16 11.85
N THR A 6 35.66 -17.48 12.08
CA THR A 6 34.58 -18.34 11.55
C THR A 6 33.23 -17.97 12.18
N GLY A 7 33.20 -17.61 13.46
CA GLY A 7 31.98 -17.18 14.16
C GLY A 7 31.45 -15.82 13.68
N GLN A 8 32.32 -14.86 13.37
CA GLN A 8 31.94 -13.57 12.80
C GLN A 8 31.49 -13.69 11.33
N LEU A 9 32.14 -14.56 10.55
CA LEU A 9 31.70 -14.86 9.18
C LEU A 9 30.34 -15.58 9.18
N PHE A 10 30.10 -16.52 10.11
CA PHE A 10 28.78 -17.14 10.29
C PHE A 10 27.72 -16.13 10.75
N ALA A 11 28.07 -15.16 11.61
CA ALA A 11 27.14 -14.10 12.02
C ALA A 11 26.83 -13.10 10.88
N LEU A 12 27.81 -12.79 10.03
CA LEU A 12 27.60 -11.97 8.83
C LEU A 12 26.79 -12.72 7.77
N ILE A 13 27.05 -14.01 7.57
CA ILE A 13 26.29 -14.88 6.67
C ILE A 13 24.87 -15.12 7.20
N ALA A 14 24.68 -15.22 8.53
CA ALA A 14 23.35 -15.32 9.15
C ALA A 14 22.55 -14.02 9.00
N ARG A 15 23.20 -12.85 9.07
CA ARG A 15 22.56 -11.56 8.75
C ARG A 15 22.28 -11.40 7.25
N ALA A 16 23.16 -11.88 6.38
CA ALA A 16 22.99 -11.79 4.93
C ALA A 16 21.97 -12.79 4.34
N ASN A 17 21.77 -13.95 5.00
CA ASN A 17 20.80 -14.98 4.62
C ASN A 17 19.42 -14.84 5.27
N ALA A 18 19.16 -13.75 6.01
CA ALA A 18 17.81 -13.41 6.47
C ALA A 18 16.83 -13.17 5.29
N ASN A 19 17.34 -13.00 4.07
CA ASN A 19 16.56 -12.73 2.86
C ASN A 19 15.81 -13.93 2.27
N LEU A 20 16.04 -15.17 2.74
CA LEU A 20 15.22 -16.33 2.33
C LEU A 20 14.07 -16.63 3.31
N ALA A 21 13.91 -15.79 4.33
CA ALA A 21 12.87 -15.87 5.34
C ALA A 21 12.26 -14.48 5.61
N GLN A 22 12.00 -13.67 4.57
CA GLN A 22 11.38 -12.33 4.74
C GLN A 22 9.96 -12.39 5.38
N TYR A 23 9.35 -13.57 5.49
CA TYR A 23 8.11 -13.80 6.25
C TYR A 23 8.29 -14.79 7.42
N GLY A 24 9.53 -15.11 7.79
CA GLY A 24 9.91 -16.24 8.64
C GLY A 24 9.56 -16.07 10.11
N GLY A 25 8.27 -15.97 10.41
CA GLY A 25 7.73 -15.81 11.75
C GLY A 25 6.41 -15.04 11.74
N VAL A 26 6.15 -14.21 10.74
CA VAL A 26 4.98 -13.32 10.71
C VAL A 26 3.67 -14.06 10.46
N LEU A 27 3.64 -15.06 9.58
CA LEU A 27 2.48 -15.92 9.40
C LEU A 27 2.71 -17.25 10.10
N THR A 28 1.69 -17.75 10.82
CA THR A 28 1.81 -19.05 11.48
C THR A 28 2.13 -20.15 10.46
N LYS A 29 3.05 -21.04 10.82
CA LYS A 29 3.47 -22.16 9.97
C LYS A 29 2.29 -23.07 9.63
N ASP A 30 1.33 -23.21 10.54
CA ASP A 30 0.12 -24.01 10.36
C ASP A 30 -0.82 -23.42 9.29
N PHE A 31 -0.94 -22.10 9.24
CA PHE A 31 -1.69 -21.42 8.19
C PHE A 31 -1.02 -21.55 6.83
N LEU A 32 0.30 -21.33 6.77
CA LEU A 32 1.05 -21.53 5.52
C LEU A 32 0.91 -22.98 5.02
N ALA A 33 0.96 -23.96 5.93
CA ALA A 33 0.78 -25.37 5.62
C ALA A 33 -0.65 -25.70 5.14
N SER A 34 -1.69 -25.04 5.69
CA SER A 34 -3.08 -25.26 5.29
C SER A 34 -3.40 -24.62 3.93
N CYS A 35 -2.79 -23.48 3.60
CA CYS A 35 -2.94 -22.81 2.32
C CYS A 35 -2.14 -23.51 1.21
N SER A 36 -0.95 -24.03 1.54
CA SER A 36 -0.16 -24.78 0.58
C SER A 36 -0.74 -26.18 0.41
N ARG A 37 -1.58 -26.40 -0.60
CA ARG A 37 -1.84 -27.76 -1.14
C ARG A 37 -0.57 -28.41 -1.75
N GLN A 38 0.61 -27.93 -1.38
CA GLN A 38 1.91 -28.30 -1.88
C GLN A 38 2.72 -28.92 -0.74
N THR A 39 3.41 -30.00 -1.04
CA THR A 39 4.41 -30.57 -0.13
C THR A 39 5.52 -29.55 0.05
N HIS A 40 5.87 -29.23 1.32
CA HIS A 40 7.00 -28.36 1.66
C HIS A 40 8.18 -28.59 0.71
N TYR A 41 8.59 -27.54 -0.01
CA TYR A 41 9.76 -27.65 -0.87
C TYR A 41 10.95 -28.03 -0.01
N ARG A 42 11.54 -29.19 -0.29
CA ARG A 42 12.70 -29.70 0.46
C ARG A 42 13.93 -28.81 0.36
N HIS A 43 13.94 -27.86 -0.59
CA HIS A 43 15.07 -26.96 -0.82
C HIS A 43 14.59 -25.57 -1.31
N PRO A 44 15.13 -24.46 -0.77
CA PRO A 44 14.78 -23.09 -1.17
C PRO A 44 14.83 -22.81 -2.67
N TRP A 45 15.81 -23.40 -3.36
CA TRP A 45 15.94 -23.31 -4.82
C TRP A 45 14.70 -23.79 -5.59
N LEU A 46 14.07 -24.88 -5.15
CA LEU A 46 12.90 -25.44 -5.85
C LEU A 46 11.67 -24.55 -5.67
N TYR A 47 11.53 -23.94 -4.50
CA TYR A 47 10.54 -22.91 -4.26
C TYR A 47 10.77 -21.70 -5.18
N TYR A 48 12.01 -21.22 -5.24
CA TYR A 48 12.41 -20.10 -6.10
C TYR A 48 12.12 -20.37 -7.58
N ILE A 49 12.47 -21.55 -8.10
CA ILE A 49 12.14 -21.95 -9.48
C ILE A 49 10.64 -21.93 -9.72
N ASN A 50 9.84 -22.51 -8.83
CA ASN A 50 8.40 -22.59 -9.05
C ASN A 50 7.72 -21.21 -9.01
N LEU A 51 8.17 -20.33 -8.11
CA LEU A 51 7.75 -18.92 -8.12
C LEU A 51 8.06 -18.26 -9.47
N HIS A 52 9.29 -18.42 -9.96
CA HIS A 52 9.69 -17.82 -11.23
C HIS A 52 9.00 -18.44 -12.43
N LEU A 53 8.74 -19.75 -12.42
CA LEU A 53 7.99 -20.45 -13.47
C LEU A 53 6.58 -19.88 -13.63
N GLN A 54 5.89 -19.59 -12.52
CA GLN A 54 4.57 -18.94 -12.53
C GLN A 54 4.62 -17.51 -13.07
N ASN A 55 5.75 -16.83 -12.89
CA ASN A 55 5.95 -15.44 -13.31
C ASN A 55 6.56 -15.29 -14.72
N LEU A 56 7.07 -16.37 -15.34
CA LEU A 56 7.70 -16.33 -16.67
C LEU A 56 6.76 -15.72 -17.71
N GLN A 57 5.48 -16.10 -17.65
CA GLN A 57 4.48 -15.62 -18.58
C GLN A 57 4.31 -14.11 -18.47
N ILE A 58 4.22 -13.58 -17.24
CA ILE A 58 3.86 -12.19 -16.99
C ILE A 58 4.97 -11.23 -17.45
N TYR A 59 6.23 -11.57 -17.20
CA TYR A 59 7.36 -10.67 -17.49
C TYR A 59 8.05 -11.02 -18.81
N ASN A 60 8.88 -12.06 -18.84
CA ASN A 60 9.77 -12.34 -19.96
C ASN A 60 9.05 -12.79 -21.23
N LEU A 61 7.96 -13.55 -21.10
CA LEU A 61 7.30 -14.14 -22.27
C LEU A 61 6.13 -13.31 -22.82
N TRP A 62 5.42 -12.52 -22.01
CA TRP A 62 4.39 -11.61 -22.50
C TRP A 62 4.83 -10.17 -22.53
N HIS A 63 5.28 -9.61 -21.41
CA HIS A 63 5.54 -8.18 -21.34
C HIS A 63 6.73 -7.78 -22.23
N GLU A 64 7.87 -8.47 -22.13
CA GLU A 64 9.04 -8.18 -22.97
C GLU A 64 8.77 -8.48 -24.45
N ASP A 65 8.16 -9.63 -24.77
CA ASP A 65 7.84 -10.03 -26.15
C ASP A 65 6.92 -9.04 -26.85
N ARG A 66 5.79 -8.67 -26.22
CA ARG A 66 4.83 -7.72 -26.80
C ARG A 66 5.41 -6.32 -26.93
N THR A 67 6.23 -5.90 -25.97
CA THR A 67 6.90 -4.58 -26.02
C THR A 67 7.87 -4.53 -27.20
N ALA A 68 8.66 -5.59 -27.41
CA ALA A 68 9.59 -5.68 -28.53
C ALA A 68 8.84 -5.76 -29.87
N ALA A 69 7.82 -6.62 -29.97
CA ALA A 69 7.00 -6.79 -31.17
C ALA A 69 6.28 -5.48 -31.55
N GLY A 70 5.78 -4.73 -30.57
CA GLY A 70 5.19 -3.39 -30.78
C GLY A 70 6.16 -2.38 -31.39
N ASN A 71 7.47 -2.62 -31.26
CA ASN A 71 8.53 -1.82 -31.86
C ASN A 71 9.20 -2.53 -33.06
N SER A 72 8.58 -3.59 -33.62
CA SER A 72 9.13 -4.40 -34.72
C SER A 72 10.51 -5.03 -34.40
N ILE A 73 10.74 -5.36 -33.13
CA ILE A 73 11.95 -6.02 -32.64
C ILE A 73 11.62 -7.45 -32.21
N GLU A 74 12.43 -8.42 -32.62
CA GLU A 74 12.37 -9.78 -32.08
C GLU A 74 13.20 -9.87 -30.79
N ASN A 75 12.55 -10.05 -29.64
CA ASN A 75 13.25 -10.34 -28.39
C ASN A 75 13.53 -11.85 -28.28
N ARG A 76 14.73 -12.22 -27.82
CA ARG A 76 15.08 -13.61 -27.54
C ARG A 76 15.53 -13.76 -26.10
N VAL A 77 15.23 -14.92 -25.53
CA VAL A 77 15.52 -15.29 -24.14
C VAL A 77 16.47 -16.49 -24.05
N PRO A 78 17.78 -16.35 -24.37
CA PRO A 78 18.70 -17.48 -24.48
C PRO A 78 18.79 -18.36 -23.22
N PHE A 79 18.62 -17.77 -22.03
CA PHE A 79 18.64 -18.51 -20.76
C PHE A 79 17.39 -19.37 -20.52
N LEU A 80 16.33 -19.19 -21.32
CA LEU A 80 15.12 -20.03 -21.32
C LEU A 80 15.13 -21.09 -22.42
N ASP A 81 16.26 -21.32 -23.09
CA ASP A 81 16.42 -22.47 -23.98
C ASP A 81 16.15 -23.77 -23.21
N HIS A 82 15.26 -24.61 -23.75
CA HIS A 82 14.81 -25.81 -23.05
C HIS A 82 15.97 -26.75 -22.70
N ARG A 83 17.06 -26.78 -23.49
CA ARG A 83 18.24 -27.60 -23.20
C ARG A 83 18.96 -27.13 -21.95
N LEU A 84 19.05 -25.82 -21.75
CA LEU A 84 19.66 -25.23 -20.55
C LEU A 84 18.77 -25.44 -19.33
N VAL A 85 17.46 -25.23 -19.48
CA VAL A 85 16.48 -25.45 -18.40
C VAL A 85 16.49 -26.93 -17.99
N GLU A 86 16.36 -27.87 -18.92
CA GLU A 86 16.39 -29.30 -18.63
C GLU A 86 17.72 -29.75 -18.02
N TYR A 87 18.85 -29.17 -18.46
CA TYR A 87 20.16 -29.47 -17.88
C TYR A 87 20.25 -28.99 -16.42
N THR A 88 19.85 -27.75 -16.14
CA THR A 88 19.90 -27.20 -14.78
C THR A 88 18.94 -27.92 -13.82
N MET A 89 17.79 -28.39 -14.32
CA MET A 89 16.83 -29.18 -13.53
C MET A 89 17.33 -30.60 -13.19
N LYS A 90 18.34 -31.12 -13.89
CA LYS A 90 18.96 -32.42 -13.60
C LYS A 90 20.08 -32.34 -12.54
N ILE A 91 20.50 -31.14 -12.14
CA ILE A 91 21.56 -30.95 -11.15
C ILE A 91 21.06 -31.44 -9.76
N PRO A 92 21.81 -32.29 -9.04
CA PRO A 92 21.41 -32.73 -7.71
C PRO A 92 21.35 -31.58 -6.69
N PRO A 93 20.38 -31.57 -5.75
CA PRO A 93 20.20 -30.47 -4.80
C PRO A 93 21.43 -30.09 -3.96
N LYS A 94 22.29 -31.06 -3.65
CA LYS A 94 23.56 -30.84 -2.93
C LYS A 94 24.52 -29.84 -3.60
N HIS A 95 24.29 -29.49 -4.87
CA HIS A 95 25.11 -28.55 -5.62
C HIS A 95 24.44 -27.17 -5.83
N TYR A 96 23.17 -27.00 -5.44
CA TYR A 96 22.42 -25.78 -5.75
C TYR A 96 23.05 -24.53 -5.16
N GLU A 97 23.45 -24.56 -3.89
CA GLU A 97 24.11 -23.40 -3.25
C GLU A 97 25.41 -23.04 -3.96
N THR A 98 26.27 -24.03 -4.23
CA THR A 98 27.57 -23.78 -4.87
C THR A 98 27.48 -23.31 -6.32
N LEU A 99 26.38 -23.61 -7.02
CA LEU A 99 26.23 -23.32 -8.45
C LEU A 99 25.28 -22.15 -8.72
N PHE A 100 24.20 -21.99 -7.96
CA PHE A 100 23.13 -21.07 -8.35
C PHE A 100 23.05 -19.82 -7.50
N TRP A 101 23.60 -19.82 -6.29
CA TRP A 101 23.55 -18.64 -5.43
C TRP A 101 24.42 -17.55 -6.04
N ASP A 102 23.89 -16.33 -6.08
CA ASP A 102 24.54 -15.17 -6.70
C ASP A 102 25.14 -15.47 -8.09
N LYS A 103 24.45 -16.31 -8.88
CA LYS A 103 24.88 -16.69 -10.25
C LYS A 103 26.26 -17.36 -10.29
N ALA A 104 26.65 -18.08 -9.24
CA ALA A 104 27.99 -18.68 -9.09
C ALA A 104 28.44 -19.59 -10.24
N ILE A 105 27.53 -20.23 -10.99
CA ILE A 105 27.86 -21.02 -12.17
C ILE A 105 28.22 -20.15 -13.37
N LEU A 106 27.62 -18.95 -13.48
CA LEU A 106 27.84 -18.03 -14.59
C LEU A 106 29.09 -17.16 -14.39
N ARG A 107 29.37 -16.71 -13.15
CA ARG A 107 30.51 -15.81 -12.90
C ARG A 107 31.84 -16.41 -13.40
N PRO A 108 32.23 -17.64 -13.00
CA PRO A 108 33.46 -18.28 -13.47
C PRO A 108 33.45 -18.53 -14.98
N ALA A 109 32.30 -18.97 -15.52
CA ALA A 109 32.16 -19.23 -16.94
C ALA A 109 32.41 -17.98 -17.80
N MET A 110 32.10 -16.79 -17.27
CA MET A 110 32.23 -15.52 -17.97
C MET A 110 33.56 -14.78 -17.70
N MET A 111 34.38 -15.22 -16.74
CA MET A 111 35.64 -14.52 -16.39
C MET A 111 36.62 -14.39 -17.55
N HIS A 112 36.56 -15.29 -18.53
CA HIS A 112 37.42 -15.25 -19.71
C HIS A 112 36.80 -14.46 -20.88
N GLN A 113 35.53 -14.07 -20.78
CA GLN A 113 34.79 -13.35 -21.81
C GLN A 113 34.50 -11.90 -21.43
N LEU A 114 34.43 -11.60 -20.13
CA LEU A 114 34.09 -10.29 -19.59
C LEU A 114 35.22 -9.79 -18.65
N PRO A 115 35.43 -8.47 -18.55
CA PRO A 115 36.26 -7.86 -17.51
C PRO A 115 35.82 -8.30 -16.11
N SER A 116 36.78 -8.38 -15.19
CA SER A 116 36.53 -8.84 -13.82
C SER A 116 35.52 -7.96 -13.10
N GLU A 117 35.49 -6.66 -13.40
CA GLU A 117 34.54 -5.71 -12.83
C GLU A 117 33.09 -6.03 -13.22
N LEU A 118 32.87 -6.61 -14.42
CA LEU A 118 31.54 -7.01 -14.88
C LEU A 118 31.18 -8.42 -14.42
N SER A 119 32.09 -9.39 -14.50
CA SER A 119 31.82 -10.78 -14.10
C SER A 119 31.61 -10.93 -12.59
N GLN A 120 32.24 -10.07 -11.78
CA GLN A 120 32.11 -10.05 -10.31
C GLN A 120 31.16 -8.95 -9.80
N ARG A 121 30.49 -8.21 -10.70
CA ARG A 121 29.55 -7.16 -10.31
C ARG A 121 28.43 -7.74 -9.44
N PRO A 122 28.10 -7.12 -8.28
CA PRO A 122 26.92 -7.48 -7.50
C PRO A 122 25.64 -7.37 -8.34
N LYS A 123 24.63 -8.20 -8.07
CA LYS A 123 23.31 -8.07 -8.69
C LYS A 123 22.71 -6.72 -8.28
N CYS A 124 22.60 -5.80 -9.23
CA CYS A 124 21.83 -4.58 -9.07
C CYS A 124 20.41 -4.84 -9.60
N PRO A 125 19.35 -4.55 -8.85
CA PRO A 125 17.99 -4.70 -9.35
C PRO A 125 17.61 -3.52 -10.26
N PHE A 126 16.69 -3.76 -11.20
CA PHE A 126 16.41 -2.85 -12.32
C PHE A 126 15.86 -1.47 -11.94
N PHE A 127 15.20 -1.34 -10.78
CA PHE A 127 14.46 -0.14 -10.41
C PHE A 127 14.96 0.55 -9.12
N TYR A 128 16.19 0.27 -8.69
CA TYR A 128 16.75 0.91 -7.50
C TYR A 128 17.72 2.03 -7.86
N GLY A 129 17.16 3.22 -8.13
CA GLY A 129 17.94 4.47 -8.23
C GLY A 129 18.30 5.05 -6.86
N GLU A 130 19.15 6.08 -6.83
CA GLU A 130 19.57 6.77 -5.58
C GLU A 130 18.39 7.31 -4.75
N ASP A 131 17.24 7.53 -5.40
CA ASP A 131 16.07 8.18 -4.82
C ASP A 131 14.98 7.23 -4.27
N VAL A 132 15.19 5.90 -4.31
CA VAL A 132 14.19 4.93 -3.77
C VAL A 132 13.84 5.20 -2.31
N ARG A 133 14.80 5.73 -1.54
CA ARG A 133 14.59 6.15 -0.15
C ARG A 133 13.42 7.13 0.01
N TYR A 134 13.15 7.98 -0.98
CA TYR A 134 12.04 8.93 -0.91
C TYR A 134 10.69 8.23 -1.06
N THR A 135 10.57 7.29 -2.00
CA THR A 135 9.37 6.46 -2.15
C THR A 135 9.14 5.60 -0.92
N ARG A 136 10.18 4.94 -0.40
CA ARG A 136 10.06 4.12 0.81
C ARG A 136 9.73 4.97 2.03
N ARG A 137 10.30 6.17 2.17
CA ARG A 137 9.93 7.09 3.26
C ARG A 137 8.48 7.57 3.15
N MET A 138 7.99 7.85 1.94
CA MET A 138 6.57 8.20 1.74
C MET A 138 5.65 7.04 2.16
N LEU A 139 5.97 5.82 1.75
CA LEU A 139 5.22 4.62 2.14
C LEU A 139 5.30 4.36 3.65
N PHE A 140 6.45 4.59 4.28
CA PHE A 140 6.59 4.51 5.74
C PHE A 140 5.68 5.50 6.44
N ASN A 141 5.74 6.78 6.05
CA ASN A 141 4.89 7.82 6.62
C ASN A 141 3.41 7.49 6.48
N LEU A 142 2.99 6.91 5.34
CA LEU A 142 1.63 6.45 5.12
C LEU A 142 1.23 5.33 6.10
N LEU A 143 2.09 4.32 6.28
CA LEU A 143 1.80 3.21 7.20
C LEU A 143 1.79 3.63 8.68
N THR A 144 2.57 4.64 9.04
CA THR A 144 2.66 5.15 10.41
C THR A 144 1.74 6.33 10.72
N ALA A 145 1.00 6.83 9.72
CA ALA A 145 0.04 7.91 9.90
C ALA A 145 -1.08 7.52 10.88
N ASP A 146 -1.71 8.55 11.48
CA ASP A 146 -2.84 8.40 12.40
C ASP A 146 -2.62 7.35 13.50
N ASP A 147 -1.43 7.41 14.11
CA ASP A 147 -0.97 6.48 15.14
C ASP A 147 -0.89 5.01 14.63
N ASN A 148 -0.38 4.81 13.41
CA ASN A 148 -0.33 3.50 12.76
C ASN A 148 -1.73 2.90 12.48
N ALA A 149 -2.72 3.72 12.11
CA ALA A 149 -4.11 3.28 11.92
C ALA A 149 -4.23 2.07 10.98
N LEU A 150 -3.59 2.11 9.81
CA LEU A 150 -3.63 1.02 8.82
C LEU A 150 -2.97 -0.28 9.35
N ILE A 151 -1.89 -0.15 10.11
CA ILE A 151 -1.20 -1.29 10.72
C ILE A 151 -2.08 -1.91 11.82
N ARG A 152 -2.67 -1.08 12.68
CA ARG A 152 -3.61 -1.54 13.72
C ARG A 152 -4.79 -2.26 13.09
N GLU A 153 -5.38 -1.67 12.07
CA GLU A 153 -6.51 -2.24 11.34
C GLU A 153 -6.13 -3.60 10.73
N ALA A 154 -4.97 -3.68 10.07
CA ALA A 154 -4.52 -4.89 9.39
C ALA A 154 -4.19 -6.06 10.33
N PHE A 155 -3.58 -5.79 11.49
CA PHE A 155 -2.99 -6.84 12.33
C PHE A 155 -3.62 -7.00 13.72
N PHE A 156 -4.24 -5.96 14.26
CA PHE A 156 -4.64 -5.91 15.67
C PHE A 156 -6.16 -5.84 15.86
N GLU A 157 -6.87 -5.16 14.97
CA GLU A 157 -8.32 -4.94 15.04
C GLU A 157 -9.12 -5.93 14.17
N GLY A 158 -8.48 -6.54 13.16
CA GLY A 158 -9.09 -7.54 12.27
C GLY A 158 -8.83 -9.00 12.69
N GLY A 159 -9.81 -9.88 12.42
CA GLY A 159 -9.79 -11.30 12.80
C GLY A 159 -9.46 -12.31 11.68
N GLY A 160 -8.96 -11.86 10.53
CA GLY A 160 -8.92 -12.70 9.32
C GLY A 160 -7.69 -13.60 9.16
N LEU A 161 -6.51 -13.16 9.56
CA LEU A 161 -5.25 -13.86 9.29
C LEU A 161 -4.45 -14.10 10.57
N PRO A 162 -3.84 -15.29 10.75
CA PRO A 162 -3.08 -15.63 11.95
C PRO A 162 -1.65 -15.08 11.86
N PHE A 163 -1.54 -13.76 12.02
CA PHE A 163 -0.27 -13.06 12.12
C PHE A 163 0.33 -13.19 13.53
N ASP A 164 1.65 -13.34 13.59
CA ASP A 164 2.43 -13.19 14.81
C ASP A 164 2.61 -11.69 15.10
N LYS A 165 1.82 -11.19 16.05
CA LYS A 165 1.79 -9.78 16.45
C LYS A 165 3.15 -9.30 16.96
N GLN A 166 3.89 -10.15 17.67
CA GLN A 166 5.20 -9.79 18.21
C GLN A 166 6.24 -9.63 17.08
N ALA A 167 6.17 -10.50 16.07
CA ALA A 167 7.02 -10.37 14.88
C ALA A 167 6.70 -9.11 14.07
N ILE A 168 5.42 -8.75 13.95
CA ILE A 168 4.98 -7.50 13.31
C ILE A 168 5.47 -6.26 14.07
N GLU A 169 5.29 -6.23 15.39
CA GLU A 169 5.77 -5.13 16.24
C GLU A 169 7.29 -4.95 16.12
N GLY A 170 8.05 -6.06 16.13
CA GLY A 170 9.49 -6.03 15.90
C GLY A 170 9.83 -5.40 14.54
N LEU A 171 9.14 -5.81 13.47
CA LEU A 171 9.38 -5.28 12.14
C LEU A 171 9.06 -3.79 12.04
N ILE A 172 8.00 -3.31 12.70
CA ILE A 172 7.64 -1.87 12.75
C ILE A 172 8.70 -1.06 13.49
N ASN A 173 9.16 -1.57 14.63
CA ASN A 173 10.17 -0.90 15.46
C ASN A 173 11.56 -0.85 14.78
N ASP A 174 11.87 -1.83 13.93
CA ASP A 174 13.16 -1.91 13.24
C ASP A 174 13.21 -1.03 11.97
N ILE A 175 12.08 -0.69 11.35
CA ILE A 175 12.04 0.10 10.10
C ILE A 175 12.69 1.49 10.23
N PRO A 176 12.45 2.30 11.28
CA PRO A 176 13.09 3.61 11.44
C PRO A 176 14.63 3.53 11.50
N GLU A 177 15.16 2.41 11.98
CA GLU A 177 16.60 2.18 12.12
C GLU A 177 17.24 1.61 10.84
N ASP A 178 16.43 1.23 9.85
CA ASP A 178 16.90 0.79 8.53
C ASP A 178 17.08 2.01 7.60
N PRO A 179 18.32 2.42 7.29
CA PRO A 179 18.58 3.60 6.45
C PRO A 179 18.04 3.46 5.03
N GLU A 180 17.79 2.24 4.57
CA GLU A 180 17.20 1.97 3.26
C GLU A 180 15.70 1.71 3.31
N TYR A 181 15.07 1.58 4.49
CA TYR A 181 13.67 1.17 4.64
C TYR A 181 13.35 -0.13 3.87
N SER A 182 14.31 -1.04 3.75
CA SER A 182 14.19 -2.29 2.99
C SER A 182 13.14 -3.23 3.59
N LEU A 183 12.95 -3.20 4.92
CA LEU A 183 11.92 -3.95 5.63
C LEU A 183 10.47 -3.57 5.23
N LEU A 184 10.29 -2.39 4.65
CA LEU A 184 8.98 -1.91 4.20
C LEU A 184 8.41 -2.75 3.05
N GLU A 185 9.27 -3.29 2.18
CA GLU A 185 8.87 -4.18 1.09
C GLU A 185 8.23 -5.48 1.61
N SER A 186 8.62 -5.89 2.82
CA SER A 186 8.00 -7.03 3.52
C SER A 186 6.71 -6.63 4.23
N LEU A 187 6.68 -5.45 4.90
CA LEU A 187 5.53 -4.99 5.67
C LEU A 187 4.31 -4.68 4.79
N LEU A 188 4.51 -3.98 3.68
CA LEU A 188 3.42 -3.46 2.85
C LEU A 188 2.48 -4.58 2.32
N PRO A 189 2.99 -5.70 1.76
CA PRO A 189 2.14 -6.83 1.39
C PRO A 189 1.37 -7.42 2.57
N LEU A 190 1.97 -7.46 3.77
CA LEU A 190 1.34 -7.99 4.98
C LEU A 190 0.17 -7.10 5.44
N VAL A 191 0.37 -5.78 5.45
CA VAL A 191 -0.68 -4.79 5.75
C VAL A 191 -1.82 -4.96 4.76
N ASN A 192 -1.51 -4.98 3.46
CA ASN A 192 -2.53 -5.16 2.42
C ASN A 192 -3.30 -6.47 2.58
N MET A 193 -2.63 -7.58 2.94
CA MET A 193 -3.31 -8.84 3.21
C MET A 193 -4.26 -8.75 4.41
N GLY A 194 -3.84 -8.10 5.50
CA GLY A 194 -4.69 -7.89 6.68
C GLY A 194 -5.94 -7.06 6.35
N LEU A 195 -5.75 -5.93 5.67
CA LEU A 195 -6.85 -5.07 5.21
C LEU A 195 -7.80 -5.81 4.26
N LEU A 196 -7.27 -6.50 3.24
CA LEU A 196 -8.08 -7.27 2.31
C LEU A 196 -8.84 -8.40 3.01
N ALA A 197 -8.25 -9.07 4.00
CA ALA A 197 -8.93 -10.09 4.76
C ALA A 197 -10.11 -9.52 5.56
N LYS A 198 -9.97 -8.32 6.12
CA LYS A 198 -11.06 -7.58 6.76
C LYS A 198 -12.14 -7.19 5.75
N MET A 199 -11.76 -6.60 4.62
CA MET A 199 -12.69 -6.22 3.55
C MET A 199 -13.47 -7.41 3.00
N ALA A 200 -12.83 -8.58 2.88
CA ALA A 200 -13.48 -9.80 2.41
C ALA A 200 -14.53 -10.36 3.39
N GLN A 201 -14.48 -9.96 4.67
CA GLN A 201 -15.46 -10.30 5.69
C GLN A 201 -16.58 -9.26 5.81
N ALA A 202 -16.32 -8.02 5.38
CA ALA A 202 -17.33 -6.99 5.34
C ALA A 202 -18.44 -7.39 4.34
N PRO A 203 -19.71 -7.13 4.65
CA PRO A 203 -20.76 -7.27 3.66
C PRO A 203 -20.40 -6.43 2.44
N VAL A 204 -20.63 -6.98 1.24
CA VAL A 204 -20.49 -6.19 0.01
C VAL A 204 -21.60 -5.14 0.05
N GLU A 205 -21.27 -3.95 0.51
CA GLU A 205 -22.04 -2.78 0.19
C GLU A 205 -21.98 -2.65 -1.33
N GLN A 206 -23.12 -2.84 -1.99
CA GLN A 206 -23.26 -2.34 -3.35
C GLN A 206 -22.93 -0.86 -3.26
N SER A 207 -21.86 -0.40 -3.90
CA SER A 207 -21.57 1.03 -3.97
C SER A 207 -22.84 1.72 -4.46
N GLN A 208 -23.54 2.40 -3.56
CA GLN A 208 -24.79 3.11 -3.84
C GLN A 208 -24.52 4.43 -4.56
N HIS A 209 -23.42 4.51 -5.31
CA HIS A 209 -23.25 5.59 -6.27
C HIS A 209 -24.13 5.28 -7.48
N HIS A 210 -25.36 5.79 -7.44
CA HIS A 210 -26.19 6.03 -8.61
C HIS A 210 -25.69 7.24 -9.44
N ALA A 211 -24.38 7.48 -9.47
CA ALA A 211 -23.80 8.46 -10.37
C ALA A 211 -23.37 7.74 -11.65
N ASP A 212 -24.28 7.65 -12.61
CA ASP A 212 -23.98 7.22 -13.99
C ASP A 212 -22.94 8.13 -14.69
N SER A 213 -22.54 9.24 -14.04
CA SER A 213 -21.47 10.11 -14.48
C SER A 213 -20.33 10.12 -13.46
N ILE A 214 -19.16 9.62 -13.87
CA ILE A 214 -17.90 10.11 -13.30
C ILE A 214 -17.93 11.62 -13.51
N GLY A 215 -18.11 12.39 -12.44
CA GLY A 215 -18.05 13.84 -12.51
C GLY A 215 -16.70 14.22 -13.11
N LEU A 216 -16.69 14.82 -14.29
CA LEU A 216 -15.47 15.42 -14.82
C LEU A 216 -15.07 16.50 -13.82
N LEU A 217 -13.90 16.34 -13.19
CA LEU A 217 -13.33 17.40 -12.38
C LEU A 217 -13.23 18.65 -13.26
N PRO A 218 -13.69 19.82 -12.78
CA PRO A 218 -13.65 21.03 -13.57
C PRO A 218 -12.21 21.36 -13.95
N GLU A 219 -12.02 21.86 -15.16
CA GLU A 219 -10.74 22.44 -15.57
C GLU A 219 -10.42 23.62 -14.64
N ILE A 220 -9.22 23.63 -14.05
CA ILE A 220 -8.76 24.75 -13.24
C ILE A 220 -7.67 25.49 -14.01
N THR A 221 -7.98 26.73 -14.39
CA THR A 221 -7.02 27.64 -15.02
C THR A 221 -6.20 28.34 -13.94
N ILE A 222 -4.87 28.30 -14.05
CA ILE A 222 -3.95 28.93 -13.11
C ILE A 222 -3.29 30.11 -13.83
N ASP A 223 -3.68 31.32 -13.45
CA ASP A 223 -3.13 32.55 -14.02
C ASP A 223 -1.90 33.04 -13.26
N ASN A 224 -1.90 32.86 -11.93
CA ASN A 224 -0.79 33.23 -11.05
C ASN A 224 -0.60 32.22 -9.92
N TRP A 225 0.42 31.37 -10.06
CA TRP A 225 0.73 30.32 -9.10
C TRP A 225 0.98 30.85 -7.68
N GLU A 226 1.67 31.99 -7.51
CA GLU A 226 2.06 32.47 -6.18
C GLU A 226 0.86 32.95 -5.33
N GLU A 227 -0.18 33.46 -5.97
CA GLU A 227 -1.41 33.92 -5.30
C GLU A 227 -2.45 32.80 -5.18
N GLN A 228 -2.46 31.85 -6.13
CA GLN A 228 -3.50 30.83 -6.23
C GLN A 228 -3.08 29.48 -5.64
N ALA A 229 -1.79 29.24 -5.37
CA ALA A 229 -1.28 27.95 -4.90
C ALA A 229 -1.95 27.47 -3.60
N ASP A 230 -2.18 28.36 -2.64
CA ASP A 230 -2.85 27.99 -1.39
C ASP A 230 -4.30 27.56 -1.65
N ASN A 231 -5.06 28.29 -2.47
CA ASN A 231 -6.44 27.93 -2.81
C ASN A 231 -6.52 26.67 -3.69
N LEU A 232 -5.59 26.51 -4.62
CA LEU A 232 -5.52 25.32 -5.47
C LEU A 232 -5.16 24.06 -4.67
N ALA A 233 -4.22 24.18 -3.73
CA ALA A 233 -3.90 23.11 -2.78
C ALA A 233 -5.10 22.78 -1.88
N LEU A 234 -5.93 23.79 -1.56
CA LEU A 234 -7.20 23.60 -0.87
C LEU A 234 -8.22 22.88 -1.73
N GLN A 235 -8.29 23.08 -3.05
CA GLN A 235 -9.23 22.36 -3.91
C GLN A 235 -8.78 20.94 -4.24
N LEU A 236 -7.48 20.71 -4.40
CA LEU A 236 -6.93 19.43 -4.87
C LEU A 236 -6.52 18.46 -3.75
N ALA A 237 -6.81 18.80 -2.48
CA ALA A 237 -6.42 18.04 -1.29
C ALA A 237 -4.89 17.76 -1.18
N ILE A 238 -4.04 18.49 -1.92
CA ILE A 238 -2.62 18.15 -2.12
C ILE A 238 -1.79 18.30 -0.83
N ARG A 239 -2.19 19.19 0.11
CA ARG A 239 -1.63 19.29 1.46
C ARG A 239 -2.62 20.01 2.38
N ARG A 240 -3.41 19.28 3.16
CA ARG A 240 -4.31 19.91 4.16
C ARG A 240 -3.87 19.58 5.58
N GLU A 241 -2.68 20.07 5.95
CA GLU A 241 -2.16 20.09 7.35
C GLU A 241 -2.17 21.50 7.97
N LYS A 242 -2.69 22.53 7.29
CA LYS A 242 -2.78 23.87 7.89
C LYS A 242 -3.91 23.91 8.91
N ALA A 243 -3.56 23.86 10.21
CA ALA A 243 -4.46 24.06 11.35
C ALA A 243 -5.34 25.32 11.23
N GLU A 244 -4.84 26.34 10.52
CA GLU A 244 -5.52 27.62 10.26
C GLU A 244 -6.88 27.49 9.56
N LEU A 245 -7.14 26.38 8.83
CA LEU A 245 -8.40 26.18 8.12
C LEU A 245 -9.54 25.74 9.03
N LEU A 246 -9.23 24.91 10.04
CA LEU A 246 -10.22 24.42 10.99
C LEU A 246 -10.74 25.52 11.91
N ASP A 247 -10.04 26.65 11.96
CA ASP A 247 -10.40 27.87 12.69
C ASP A 247 -11.22 28.87 11.85
N ARG A 248 -11.44 28.60 10.56
CA ARG A 248 -12.30 29.43 9.69
C ARG A 248 -13.76 29.01 9.75
N ALA A 249 -14.66 29.96 9.49
CA ALA A 249 -16.10 29.69 9.46
C ALA A 249 -16.43 28.71 8.33
N VAL A 250 -17.21 27.67 8.63
CA VAL A 250 -17.64 26.66 7.66
C VAL A 250 -19.12 26.82 7.32
N ALA A 251 -19.47 26.71 6.05
CA ALA A 251 -20.86 26.70 5.58
C ALA A 251 -21.11 25.53 4.60
N LEU A 252 -22.36 25.11 4.49
CA LEU A 252 -22.80 24.32 3.34
C LEU A 252 -22.72 25.19 2.08
N THR A 253 -22.23 24.62 0.99
CA THR A 253 -22.15 25.31 -0.31
C THR A 253 -23.56 25.72 -0.78
N PRO A 254 -23.73 26.87 -1.46
CA PRO A 254 -25.03 27.27 -1.98
C PRO A 254 -25.67 26.17 -2.83
N GLY A 255 -26.95 25.88 -2.58
CA GLY A 255 -27.66 24.78 -3.25
C GLY A 255 -27.64 23.45 -2.47
N THR A 256 -26.75 23.32 -1.48
CA THR A 256 -26.66 22.12 -0.62
C THR A 256 -27.58 22.25 0.60
N ARG A 257 -28.38 21.21 0.88
CA ARG A 257 -29.22 21.12 2.09
C ARG A 257 -29.13 19.72 2.70
N LEU A 258 -29.07 19.66 4.02
CA LEU A 258 -29.28 18.42 4.77
C LEU A 258 -30.78 18.22 4.99
N LEU A 259 -31.29 17.10 4.49
CA LEU A 259 -32.69 16.69 4.58
C LEU A 259 -32.81 15.50 5.53
N LYS A 260 -33.90 15.48 6.30
CA LYS A 260 -34.32 14.31 7.07
C LYS A 260 -35.80 14.06 6.75
N MET A 261 -36.19 12.80 6.53
CA MET A 261 -37.61 12.48 6.35
C MET A 261 -38.38 12.83 7.63
N ASP A 262 -39.52 13.51 7.47
CA ASP A 262 -40.29 14.08 8.57
C ASP A 262 -40.94 13.00 9.47
N GLN A 263 -41.29 13.39 10.69
CA GLN A 263 -41.54 12.63 11.94
C GLN A 263 -42.61 11.49 11.95
N ILE A 264 -42.98 10.89 10.82
CA ILE A 264 -43.91 9.75 10.79
C ILE A 264 -43.20 8.41 11.10
N ALA A 265 -41.88 8.37 11.01
CA ALA A 265 -41.05 7.29 11.52
C ALA A 265 -39.96 7.90 12.42
N GLU A 266 -40.09 7.73 13.74
CA GLU A 266 -39.12 8.25 14.73
C GLU A 266 -37.69 7.70 14.54
N ASP A 267 -37.52 6.66 13.70
CA ASP A 267 -36.23 6.07 13.31
C ASP A 267 -36.08 6.00 11.78
N SER A 268 -35.96 7.14 11.09
CA SER A 268 -35.40 7.10 9.73
C SER A 268 -33.92 6.74 9.84
N ALA A 269 -33.55 5.56 9.32
CA ALA A 269 -32.18 5.07 9.34
C ALA A 269 -31.20 5.92 8.51
N TYR A 270 -31.70 6.90 7.74
CA TYR A 270 -30.90 7.71 6.82
C TYR A 270 -31.23 9.20 6.91
N SER A 271 -30.19 10.03 6.83
CA SER A 271 -30.26 11.45 6.46
C SER A 271 -29.82 11.61 5.00
N TYR A 272 -30.25 12.67 4.31
CA TYR A 272 -29.94 12.87 2.90
C TYR A 272 -29.30 14.24 2.66
N LEU A 273 -28.31 14.34 1.76
CA LEU A 273 -27.84 15.62 1.24
C LEU A 273 -28.44 15.84 -0.14
N SER A 274 -29.12 16.98 -0.30
CA SER A 274 -29.54 17.46 -1.60
C SER A 274 -28.62 18.55 -2.12
N VAL A 275 -28.17 18.45 -3.37
CA VAL A 275 -27.43 19.50 -4.09
C VAL A 275 -28.26 19.90 -5.31
N ASP A 276 -28.52 21.20 -5.47
CA ASP A 276 -29.34 21.75 -6.56
C ASP A 276 -30.71 21.05 -6.71
N ASP A 277 -31.37 20.85 -5.56
CA ASP A 277 -32.69 20.19 -5.41
C ASP A 277 -32.73 18.70 -5.87
N LYS A 278 -31.58 18.05 -6.03
CA LYS A 278 -31.47 16.59 -6.22
C LYS A 278 -30.85 15.93 -5.01
N ILE A 279 -31.38 14.78 -4.57
CA ILE A 279 -30.73 13.95 -3.55
C ILE A 279 -29.51 13.30 -4.20
N GLU A 280 -28.32 13.66 -3.71
CA GLU A 280 -27.04 13.15 -4.23
C GLU A 280 -26.39 12.15 -3.27
N TYR A 281 -26.65 12.27 -1.96
CA TYR A 281 -26.04 11.41 -0.94
C TYR A 281 -27.08 10.92 0.08
N GLU A 282 -27.02 9.63 0.38
CA GLU A 282 -27.71 8.98 1.50
C GLU A 282 -26.67 8.73 2.61
N LEU A 283 -26.99 9.14 3.84
CA LEU A 283 -26.09 9.10 5.00
C LEU A 283 -26.72 8.22 6.09
N PRO A 284 -26.20 7.00 6.34
CA PRO A 284 -26.70 6.13 7.40
C PRO A 284 -26.51 6.78 8.77
N GLU A 285 -27.58 6.87 9.56
CA GLU A 285 -27.58 7.54 10.86
C GLU A 285 -26.86 6.75 11.95
N ASP A 286 -26.69 5.44 11.80
CA ASP A 286 -25.96 4.59 12.75
C ASP A 286 -24.45 4.61 12.51
N GLU A 287 -24.02 4.68 11.26
CA GLU A 287 -22.59 4.69 10.89
C GLU A 287 -21.98 6.09 10.87
N MET A 288 -22.73 7.12 10.49
CA MET A 288 -22.23 8.49 10.33
C MET A 288 -22.64 9.44 11.45
N GLN A 289 -22.93 8.93 12.66
CA GLN A 289 -23.41 9.71 13.81
C GLN A 289 -22.56 10.95 14.09
N ASP A 290 -21.23 10.75 14.14
CA ASP A 290 -20.27 11.80 14.46
C ASP A 290 -20.28 12.91 13.39
N TRP A 291 -20.32 12.54 12.11
CA TRP A 291 -20.33 13.48 11.00
C TRP A 291 -21.68 14.22 10.87
N LEU A 292 -22.79 13.51 11.03
CA LEU A 292 -24.13 14.09 11.01
C LEU A 292 -24.32 15.09 12.17
N ALA A 293 -23.72 14.84 13.33
CA ALA A 293 -23.74 15.77 14.45
C ALA A 293 -23.05 17.11 14.12
N VAL A 294 -21.99 17.06 13.30
CA VAL A 294 -21.28 18.25 12.80
C VAL A 294 -22.08 18.93 11.70
N LEU A 295 -22.53 18.21 10.67
CA LEU A 295 -23.32 18.76 9.56
C LEU A 295 -24.57 19.54 10.04
N ARG A 296 -25.24 19.05 11.09
CA ARG A 296 -26.41 19.71 11.69
C ARG A 296 -26.10 21.04 12.39
N ARG A 297 -24.83 21.31 12.70
CA ARG A 297 -24.36 22.52 13.41
C ARG A 297 -23.65 23.51 12.50
N ILE A 298 -23.38 23.14 11.24
CA ILE A 298 -22.81 24.05 10.24
C ILE A 298 -23.82 25.15 9.94
N ASP A 299 -23.47 26.39 10.30
CA ASP A 299 -24.34 27.56 10.21
C ASP A 299 -23.71 28.73 9.43
N GLY A 300 -22.52 28.54 8.87
CA GLY A 300 -21.78 29.56 8.14
C GLY A 300 -21.08 30.59 9.03
N LYS A 301 -21.10 30.43 10.35
CA LYS A 301 -20.49 31.38 11.30
C LYS A 301 -19.38 30.76 12.12
N ARG A 302 -19.59 29.53 12.59
CA ARG A 302 -18.65 28.83 13.46
C ARG A 302 -17.61 28.04 12.67
N SER A 303 -16.46 27.84 13.29
CA SER A 303 -15.41 26.99 12.75
C SER A 303 -15.61 25.52 13.07
N ILE A 304 -14.90 24.63 12.37
CA ILE A 304 -14.95 23.19 12.67
C ILE A 304 -14.43 22.92 14.08
N ASN A 305 -13.37 23.60 14.52
CA ASN A 305 -12.82 23.43 15.86
C ASN A 305 -13.80 23.87 16.95
N GLU A 306 -14.56 24.94 16.73
CA GLU A 306 -15.60 25.38 17.67
C GLU A 306 -16.73 24.34 17.78
N ILE A 307 -17.21 23.82 16.63
CA ILE A 307 -18.26 22.79 16.60
C ILE A 307 -17.80 21.50 17.28
N LEU A 308 -16.54 21.07 17.04
CA LEU A 308 -15.96 19.89 17.66
C LEU A 308 -15.76 20.05 19.17
N SER A 309 -15.38 21.25 19.61
CA SER A 309 -15.24 21.58 21.04
C SER A 309 -16.59 21.54 21.76
N GLU A 310 -17.67 22.00 21.13
CA GLU A 310 -19.03 21.89 21.68
C GLU A 310 -19.50 20.43 21.77
N LEU A 311 -19.07 19.59 20.84
CA LEU A 311 -19.42 18.17 20.76
C LEU A 311 -18.54 17.27 21.63
N ASP A 312 -17.50 17.81 22.27
CA ASP A 312 -16.47 17.05 23.00
C ASP A 312 -15.89 15.91 22.13
N MET A 313 -15.58 16.22 20.87
CA MET A 313 -15.21 15.23 19.86
C MET A 313 -13.83 15.53 19.24
N PRO A 314 -12.91 14.54 19.16
CA PRO A 314 -11.65 14.72 18.44
C PRO A 314 -11.86 14.82 16.92
N ALA A 315 -11.10 15.70 16.26
CA ALA A 315 -11.17 15.91 14.81
C ALA A 315 -10.93 14.64 13.98
N SER A 316 -10.18 13.67 14.53
CA SER A 316 -9.92 12.37 13.86
C SER A 316 -11.18 11.60 13.53
N LYS A 317 -12.27 11.77 14.30
CA LYS A 317 -13.54 11.07 14.07
C LYS A 317 -14.28 11.53 12.82
N ILE A 318 -14.13 12.79 12.43
CA ILE A 318 -14.82 13.37 11.27
C ILE A 318 -13.90 13.67 10.10
N ARG A 319 -12.59 13.50 10.27
CA ARG A 319 -11.57 13.94 9.31
C ARG A 319 -11.86 13.46 7.89
N LYS A 320 -12.07 12.15 7.74
CA LYS A 320 -12.39 11.52 6.45
C LYS A 320 -13.61 12.17 5.79
N HIS A 321 -14.72 12.28 6.52
CA HIS A 321 -15.97 12.81 5.99
C HIS A 321 -15.92 14.30 5.68
N LEU A 322 -15.17 15.07 6.48
CA LEU A 322 -14.92 16.49 6.20
C LEU A 322 -14.08 16.68 4.93
N GLU A 323 -13.05 15.85 4.73
CA GLU A 323 -12.23 15.86 3.52
C GLU A 323 -13.05 15.51 2.28
N GLU A 324 -13.84 14.43 2.34
CA GLU A 324 -14.77 14.04 1.27
C GLU A 324 -15.78 15.16 0.97
N ALA A 325 -16.38 15.77 2.00
CA ALA A 325 -17.35 16.85 1.81
C ALA A 325 -16.74 18.11 1.17
N LEU A 326 -15.44 18.39 1.38
CA LEU A 326 -14.73 19.47 0.70
C LEU A 326 -14.48 19.12 -0.77
N ASP A 327 -14.05 17.89 -1.04
CA ASP A 327 -13.69 17.44 -2.39
C ASP A 327 -14.93 17.36 -3.29
N TYR A 328 -16.08 17.00 -2.73
CA TYR A 328 -17.37 17.01 -3.42
C TYR A 328 -18.06 18.38 -3.40
N GLY A 329 -17.44 19.42 -2.83
CA GLY A 329 -18.01 20.76 -2.79
C GLY A 329 -19.27 20.89 -1.94
N ILE A 330 -19.50 20.00 -0.98
CA ILE A 330 -20.63 20.03 -0.04
C ILE A 330 -20.46 21.13 1.00
N VAL A 331 -19.23 21.35 1.48
CA VAL A 331 -18.87 22.38 2.46
C VAL A 331 -17.79 23.32 1.92
N SER A 332 -17.78 24.56 2.39
CA SER A 332 -16.79 25.59 2.06
C SER A 332 -16.40 26.41 3.29
N PHE A 333 -15.13 26.83 3.35
CA PHE A 333 -14.59 27.71 4.40
C PHE A 333 -14.54 29.16 3.95
N TYR A 334 -14.86 30.09 4.85
CA TYR A 334 -14.94 31.54 4.60
C TYR A 334 -13.98 32.36 5.46
#